data_AF-A0A6N8SKV7-F1
#
_entry.id   AF-A0A6N8SKV7-F1
#
_cell.length_a   1.000
_cell.length_b   1.000
_cell.length_c   1.000
_cell.angle_alpha   90.00
_cell.angle_beta   90.00
_cell.angle_gamma   90.00
#
_symmetry.space_group_name_H-M   'P 1'
#
loop_
_entity.id
_entity.type
_entity.pdbx_description
1 polymer ?
#
loop_
_entity_poly.entity_id
_entity_poly.type
_entity_poly.pdbx_seq_one_letter_code
_entity_poly.pdbx_strand_id
1 'polypeptide(L)'
;MKIEARWSSQKGTRTDDNRDHAGIASRKGGFLAIVTDGATHGSNNGEYARAIVEAIVDWFAETDDAWGPEIMQAKLREIHQALRKSFPRGSASIILFHVTDAGSLTVLHSGDCLLARHDGQAQWQGTPHTLSNALADMPLDAIAKSPTRHLLTQSFRSREFMAPDVLAEERASGAFLLATDGFWAELTESEQEAFLGGCQPAT
;
A
#
# COMPACT_ATOMS: atom_id res chain seq x y z
N MET A 1 -10.04 10.37 18.57
CA MET A 1 -10.73 10.11 17.29
C MET A 1 -11.17 8.65 17.27
N LYS A 2 -12.33 8.30 16.71
CA LYS A 2 -12.73 6.89 16.54
C LYS A 2 -12.42 6.49 15.10
N ILE A 3 -11.61 5.43 14.92
CA ILE A 3 -11.33 4.85 13.61
C ILE A 3 -11.90 3.44 13.61
N GLU A 4 -12.63 3.12 12.56
CA GLU A 4 -13.03 1.75 12.24
C GLU A 4 -12.26 1.34 11.00
N ALA A 5 -11.51 0.25 11.11
CA ALA A 5 -10.68 -0.25 10.03
C ALA A 5 -10.89 -1.74 9.87
N ARG A 6 -10.97 -2.16 8.61
CA ARG A 6 -11.04 -3.56 8.19
C ARG A 6 -10.08 -3.73 7.03
N TRP A 7 -9.49 -4.91 6.92
CA TRP A 7 -8.75 -5.28 5.74
C TRP A 7 -9.25 -6.65 5.28
N SER A 8 -9.22 -6.85 3.97
CA SER A 8 -9.53 -8.11 3.32
C SER A 8 -8.50 -8.33 2.21
N SER A 9 -8.25 -9.59 1.92
CA SER A 9 -7.40 -9.97 0.80
C SER A 9 -7.94 -11.27 0.22
N GLN A 10 -7.94 -11.37 -1.11
CA GLN A 10 -8.41 -12.53 -1.84
C GLN A 10 -7.34 -12.95 -2.83
N LYS A 11 -7.02 -14.24 -2.85
CA LYS A 11 -6.16 -14.78 -3.89
C LYS A 11 -6.91 -14.70 -5.23
N GLY A 12 -6.35 -13.95 -6.17
CA GLY A 12 -6.84 -13.94 -7.56
C GLY A 12 -6.51 -15.24 -8.29
N THR A 13 -6.74 -15.25 -9.60
CA THR A 13 -6.50 -16.43 -10.47
C THR A 13 -5.13 -16.41 -11.15
N ARG A 14 -4.38 -15.30 -11.03
CA ARG A 14 -3.10 -15.08 -11.74
C ARG A 14 -1.90 -15.78 -11.10
N THR A 15 -1.95 -16.06 -9.80
CA THR A 15 -0.85 -16.62 -9.03
C THR A 15 -1.33 -17.80 -8.17
N ASP A 16 -0.43 -18.75 -7.91
CA ASP A 16 -0.73 -19.91 -7.07
C ASP A 16 -0.86 -19.54 -5.59
N ASP A 17 -0.22 -18.44 -5.18
CA ASP A 17 -0.19 -17.89 -3.83
C ASP A 17 -0.74 -16.45 -3.77
N ASN A 18 -1.14 -16.01 -2.58
CA ASN A 18 -1.51 -14.62 -2.30
C ASN A 18 -0.29 -13.90 -1.70
N ARG A 19 0.15 -12.82 -2.34
CA ARG A 19 1.33 -12.05 -1.93
C ARG A 19 0.98 -10.68 -1.36
N ASP A 20 -0.31 -10.40 -1.23
CA ASP A 20 -0.82 -9.20 -0.62
C ASP A 20 -0.87 -9.37 0.89
N HIS A 21 -0.33 -8.40 1.61
CA HIS A 21 -0.37 -8.36 3.06
C HIS A 21 -0.79 -6.97 3.53
N ALA A 22 -1.61 -6.94 4.59
CA ALA A 22 -2.00 -5.70 5.24
C ALA A 22 -1.85 -5.82 6.76
N GLY A 23 -1.64 -4.69 7.41
CA GLY A 23 -1.50 -4.60 8.85
C GLY A 23 -2.11 -3.32 9.39
N ILE A 24 -2.64 -3.40 10.61
CA ILE A 24 -3.26 -2.28 11.30
C ILE A 24 -2.70 -2.25 12.71
N ALA A 25 -2.31 -1.06 13.17
CA ALA A 25 -1.83 -0.83 14.52
C ALA A 25 -2.47 0.44 15.10
N SER A 26 -2.79 0.43 16.39
CA SER A 26 -3.23 1.62 17.10
C SER A 26 -2.49 1.73 18.42
N ARG A 27 -2.15 2.95 18.80
CA ARG A 27 -1.59 3.28 20.11
C ARG A 27 -2.11 4.63 20.57
N LYS A 28 -1.75 5.05 21.77
CA LYS A 28 -1.97 6.44 22.19
C LYS A 28 -1.16 7.35 21.26
N GLY A 29 -1.80 8.36 20.66
CA GLY A 29 -1.17 9.30 19.75
C GLY A 29 -1.47 9.06 18.28
N GLY A 30 -1.97 7.88 17.87
CA GLY A 30 -2.33 7.66 16.47
C GLY A 30 -2.68 6.23 16.07
N PHE A 31 -2.94 6.10 14.77
CA PHE A 31 -3.33 4.89 14.08
C PHE A 31 -2.50 4.73 12.81
N LEU A 32 -2.12 3.49 12.49
CA LEU A 32 -1.42 3.14 11.28
C LEU A 32 -2.11 1.98 10.57
N ALA A 33 -2.22 2.10 9.25
CA ALA A 33 -2.53 1.01 8.35
C ALA A 33 -1.45 0.91 7.28
N ILE A 34 -1.15 -0.30 6.85
CA ILE A 34 -0.24 -0.56 5.74
C ILE A 34 -0.85 -1.64 4.85
N VAL A 35 -0.70 -1.46 3.54
CA VAL A 35 -0.95 -2.49 2.52
C VAL A 35 0.33 -2.67 1.72
N THR A 36 0.66 -3.92 1.42
CA THR A 36 1.82 -4.31 0.63
C THR A 36 1.42 -5.37 -0.38
N ASP A 37 2.01 -5.30 -1.57
CA ASP A 37 1.82 -6.24 -2.67
C ASP A 37 3.18 -6.78 -3.09
N GLY A 38 3.42 -8.06 -2.81
CA GLY A 38 4.66 -8.73 -3.18
C GLY A 38 4.71 -9.06 -4.67
N ALA A 39 5.74 -8.57 -5.37
CA ALA A 39 5.87 -8.74 -6.82
C ALA A 39 5.76 -10.19 -7.30
N THR A 40 5.15 -10.40 -8.47
CA THR A 40 4.95 -11.74 -9.06
C THR A 40 6.25 -12.49 -9.36
N HIS A 41 7.32 -11.76 -9.70
CA HIS A 41 8.61 -12.36 -10.03
C HIS A 41 9.48 -12.50 -8.77
N GLY A 42 9.51 -13.70 -8.20
CA GLY A 42 10.35 -14.04 -7.04
C GLY A 42 9.60 -14.95 -6.06
N SER A 43 10.26 -16.02 -5.60
CA SER A 43 9.62 -17.06 -4.79
C SER A 43 9.20 -16.62 -3.38
N ASN A 44 9.77 -15.52 -2.87
CA ASN A 44 9.60 -15.10 -1.46
C ASN A 44 9.05 -13.68 -1.35
N ASN A 45 8.46 -13.12 -2.41
CA ASN A 45 7.97 -11.73 -2.35
C ASN A 45 6.72 -11.58 -1.47
N GLY A 46 5.87 -12.63 -1.36
CA GLY A 46 4.79 -12.64 -0.36
C GLY A 46 5.34 -12.64 1.07
N GLU A 47 6.32 -13.49 1.37
CA GLU A 47 6.99 -13.49 2.67
C GLU A 47 7.70 -12.16 2.97
N TYR A 48 8.28 -11.51 1.96
CA TYR A 48 8.90 -10.21 2.08
C TYR A 48 7.86 -9.11 2.37
N ALA A 49 6.74 -9.10 1.64
CA ALA A 49 5.60 -8.21 1.89
C ALA A 49 5.08 -8.38 3.33
N ARG A 50 4.88 -9.63 3.77
CA ARG A 50 4.52 -9.94 5.17
C ARG A 50 5.54 -9.39 6.18
N ALA A 51 6.83 -9.62 5.94
CA ALA A 51 7.88 -9.16 6.85
C ALA A 51 7.98 -7.63 6.94
N ILE A 52 7.68 -6.91 5.85
CA ILE A 52 7.55 -5.44 5.86
C ILE A 52 6.40 -5.02 6.77
N VAL A 53 5.21 -5.62 6.58
CA VAL A 53 4.02 -5.32 7.37
C VAL A 53 4.29 -5.56 8.86
N GLU A 54 4.80 -6.74 9.22
CA GLU A 54 5.11 -7.10 10.61
C GLU A 54 6.09 -6.11 11.24
N ALA A 55 7.21 -5.82 10.56
CA ALA A 55 8.21 -4.90 11.09
C ALA A 55 7.69 -3.47 11.32
N ILE A 56 6.78 -2.99 10.46
CA ILE A 56 6.19 -1.65 10.59
C ILE A 56 5.13 -1.61 11.68
N VAL A 57 4.26 -2.63 11.73
CA VAL A 57 3.20 -2.74 12.75
C VAL A 57 3.80 -2.89 14.13
N ASP A 58 4.79 -3.76 14.31
CA ASP A 58 5.45 -3.99 15.59
C ASP A 58 6.16 -2.72 16.07
N TRP A 59 6.93 -2.07 15.19
CA TRP A 59 7.57 -0.81 15.52
C TRP A 59 6.54 0.28 15.89
N PHE A 60 5.44 0.40 15.13
CA PHE A 60 4.39 1.36 15.43
C PHE A 60 3.73 1.08 16.79
N ALA A 61 3.50 -0.19 17.13
CA ALA A 61 2.87 -0.55 18.39
C ALA A 61 3.77 -0.24 19.60
N GLU A 62 5.09 -0.33 19.44
CA GLU A 62 6.07 -0.23 20.53
C GLU A 62 6.64 1.18 20.74
N THR A 63 6.66 2.03 19.72
CA THR A 63 7.27 3.36 19.85
C THR A 63 6.30 4.40 20.42
N ASP A 64 6.83 5.36 21.18
CA ASP A 64 6.15 6.61 21.59
C ASP A 64 6.62 7.82 20.76
N ASP A 65 7.44 7.59 19.72
CA ASP A 65 8.07 8.64 18.94
C ASP A 65 7.05 9.58 18.29
N ALA A 66 7.49 10.83 18.10
CA ALA A 66 6.78 11.79 17.28
C ALA A 66 6.65 11.29 15.84
N TRP A 67 5.56 11.66 15.18
CA TRP A 67 5.27 11.26 13.81
C TRP A 67 5.62 12.36 12.81
N GLY A 68 6.16 11.94 11.66
CA GLY A 68 6.39 12.79 10.49
C GLY A 68 6.86 11.95 9.29
N PRO A 69 6.69 12.44 8.05
CA PRO A 69 7.15 11.73 6.85
C PRO A 69 8.63 11.34 6.90
N GLU A 70 9.49 12.21 7.44
CA GLU A 70 10.94 11.99 7.52
C GLU A 70 11.29 10.86 8.50
N ILE A 71 10.60 10.82 9.65
CA ILE A 71 10.77 9.76 10.66
C ILE A 71 10.32 8.43 10.07
N MET A 72 9.20 8.42 9.34
CA MET A 72 8.70 7.23 8.66
C MET A 72 9.68 6.74 7.58
N GLN A 73 10.16 7.63 6.72
CA GLN A 73 11.15 7.27 5.70
C GLN A 73 12.46 6.76 6.30
N ALA A 74 12.93 7.37 7.40
CA ALA A 74 14.10 6.89 8.14
C ALA A 74 13.86 5.48 8.69
N LYS A 75 12.69 5.22 9.28
CA LYS A 75 12.36 3.89 9.79
C LYS A 75 12.24 2.86 8.69
N LEU A 76 11.59 3.20 7.59
CA LEU A 76 11.50 2.33 6.41
C LEU A 76 12.89 1.97 5.88
N ARG A 77 13.85 2.90 5.95
CA ARG A 77 15.25 2.62 5.60
C ARG A 77 15.89 1.59 6.54
N GLU A 78 15.66 1.70 7.84
CA GLU A 78 16.14 0.71 8.83
C GLU A 78 15.55 -0.68 8.57
N ILE A 79 14.22 -0.74 8.37
CA ILE A 79 13.50 -2.00 8.07
C ILE A 79 14.03 -2.61 6.77
N HIS A 80 14.21 -1.82 5.72
CA HIS A 80 14.84 -2.26 4.48
C HIS A 80 16.24 -2.86 4.74
N GLN A 81 17.08 -2.20 5.55
CA GLN A 81 18.42 -2.70 5.87
C GLN A 81 18.40 -4.01 6.67
N ALA A 82 17.43 -4.18 7.56
CA ALA A 82 17.26 -5.42 8.33
C ALA A 82 16.80 -6.58 7.43
N LEU A 83 15.85 -6.32 6.52
CA LEU A 83 15.23 -7.36 5.70
C LEU A 83 16.08 -7.77 4.48
N ARG A 84 16.94 -6.90 3.95
CA ARG A 84 17.64 -7.15 2.68
C ARG A 84 18.52 -8.41 2.65
N LYS A 85 19.01 -8.87 3.80
CA LYS A 85 19.83 -10.09 3.89
C LYS A 85 18.97 -11.35 3.76
N SER A 86 17.81 -11.36 4.39
CA SER A 86 16.85 -12.47 4.34
C SER A 86 16.10 -12.51 3.01
N PHE A 87 15.93 -11.36 2.37
CA PHE A 87 15.19 -11.22 1.10
C PHE A 87 16.04 -10.53 0.03
N PRO A 88 17.16 -11.12 -0.44
CA PRO A 88 18.10 -10.46 -1.35
C PRO A 88 17.52 -10.07 -2.72
N ARG A 89 16.34 -10.61 -3.08
CA ARG A 89 15.58 -10.29 -4.29
C ARG A 89 14.15 -9.83 -3.98
N GLY A 90 13.88 -9.43 -2.74
CA GLY A 90 12.57 -8.95 -2.33
C GLY A 90 12.17 -7.70 -3.10
N SER A 91 10.93 -7.66 -3.58
CA SER A 91 10.30 -6.46 -4.13
C SER A 91 8.82 -6.48 -3.80
N ALA A 92 8.32 -5.35 -3.30
CA ALA A 92 6.91 -5.15 -3.03
C ALA A 92 6.51 -3.70 -3.32
N SER A 93 5.26 -3.50 -3.74
CA SER A 93 4.60 -2.20 -3.64
C SER A 93 4.11 -2.01 -2.22
N ILE A 94 4.13 -0.77 -1.72
CA ILE A 94 3.68 -0.44 -0.37
C ILE A 94 2.85 0.84 -0.39
N ILE A 95 1.83 0.89 0.44
CA ILE A 95 1.15 2.13 0.84
C ILE A 95 0.94 2.12 2.34
N LEU A 96 1.29 3.23 2.97
CA LEU A 96 1.26 3.42 4.40
C LEU A 96 0.41 4.63 4.73
N PHE A 97 -0.53 4.45 5.65
CA PHE A 97 -1.51 5.43 6.06
C PHE A 97 -1.38 5.63 7.56
N HIS A 98 -1.11 6.87 7.98
CA HIS A 98 -0.96 7.21 9.38
C HIS A 98 -1.84 8.40 9.75
N VAL A 99 -2.59 8.28 10.84
CA VAL A 99 -3.41 9.39 11.37
C VAL A 99 -3.12 9.61 12.84
N THR A 100 -2.80 10.84 13.19
CA THR A 100 -2.61 11.28 14.59
C THR A 100 -3.94 11.45 15.32
N ASP A 101 -3.92 11.48 16.65
CA ASP A 101 -5.13 11.76 17.45
C ASP A 101 -5.77 13.13 17.15
N ALA A 102 -4.98 14.09 16.66
CA ALA A 102 -5.45 15.41 16.21
C ALA A 102 -6.18 15.37 14.83
N GLY A 103 -6.09 14.23 14.13
CA GLY A 103 -6.66 14.00 12.81
C GLY A 103 -5.76 14.39 11.66
N SER A 104 -4.46 14.64 11.88
CA SER A 104 -3.50 14.85 10.78
C SER A 104 -3.19 13.51 10.13
N LEU A 105 -3.46 13.41 8.83
CA LEU A 105 -3.21 12.27 7.95
C LEU A 105 -1.89 12.48 7.19
N THR A 106 -1.06 11.45 7.19
CA THR A 106 0.11 11.33 6.31
C THR A 106 0.05 10.00 5.59
N VAL A 107 0.23 10.03 4.26
CA VAL A 107 0.25 8.82 3.43
C VAL A 107 1.54 8.76 2.64
N LEU A 108 2.23 7.63 2.70
CA LEU A 108 3.41 7.34 1.92
C LEU A 108 3.16 6.15 1.01
N HIS A 109 3.68 6.17 -0.21
CA HIS A 109 3.54 5.03 -1.12
C HIS A 109 4.76 4.83 -2.01
N SER A 110 4.93 3.61 -2.49
CA SER A 110 5.96 3.23 -3.43
C SER A 110 5.49 2.03 -4.23
N GLY A 111 5.40 2.18 -5.55
CA GLY A 111 4.85 1.16 -6.45
C GLY A 111 3.45 1.54 -6.88
N ASP A 112 2.59 0.54 -7.01
CA ASP A 112 1.24 0.64 -7.58
C ASP A 112 0.12 0.40 -6.56
N CYS A 113 0.43 0.37 -5.26
CA CYS A 113 -0.60 0.50 -4.24
C CYS A 113 -1.10 1.95 -4.18
N LEU A 114 -2.42 2.15 -4.14
CA LEU A 114 -3.05 3.47 -4.21
C LEU A 114 -4.00 3.72 -3.04
N LEU A 115 -4.20 5.01 -2.77
CA LEU A 115 -5.20 5.53 -1.82
C LEU A 115 -6.42 5.98 -2.61
N ALA A 116 -7.62 5.76 -2.07
CA ALA A 116 -8.83 6.45 -2.52
C ALA A 116 -9.59 7.05 -1.34
N ARG A 117 -10.27 8.17 -1.59
CA ARG A 117 -11.41 8.57 -0.76
C ARG A 117 -12.63 7.77 -1.20
N HIS A 118 -13.42 7.32 -0.24
CA HIS A 118 -14.60 6.51 -0.51
C HIS A 118 -15.85 7.19 0.03
N ASP A 119 -16.66 7.72 -0.89
CA ASP A 119 -17.98 8.31 -0.61
C ASP A 119 -19.00 7.77 -1.62
N GLY A 120 -19.22 6.45 -1.54
CA GLY A 120 -20.07 5.68 -2.45
C GLY A 120 -19.39 5.24 -3.76
N GLN A 121 -18.31 5.89 -4.17
CA GLN A 121 -17.38 5.40 -5.19
C GLN A 121 -15.94 5.70 -4.78
N ALA A 122 -15.00 4.87 -5.24
CA ALA A 122 -13.57 5.07 -5.00
C ALA A 122 -13.02 6.23 -5.86
N GLN A 123 -12.65 7.32 -5.20
CA GLN A 123 -11.95 8.46 -5.80
C GLN A 123 -10.46 8.31 -5.55
N TRP A 124 -9.76 7.70 -6.51
CA TRP A 124 -8.33 7.41 -6.42
C TRP A 124 -7.49 8.69 -6.34
N GLN A 125 -6.48 8.63 -5.48
CA GLN A 125 -5.51 9.69 -5.22
C GLN A 125 -4.11 9.20 -5.62
N GLY A 126 -3.37 10.09 -6.28
CA GLY A 126 -2.02 9.80 -6.76
C GLY A 126 -1.99 9.04 -8.07
N THR A 127 -0.77 8.75 -8.51
CA THR A 127 -0.52 7.92 -9.69
C THR A 127 0.44 6.79 -9.30
N PRO A 128 0.25 5.57 -9.81
CA PRO A 128 1.13 4.46 -9.48
C PRO A 128 2.51 4.70 -10.11
N HIS A 129 3.57 4.17 -9.50
CA HIS A 129 4.94 4.31 -10.02
C HIS A 129 5.23 3.25 -11.09
N THR A 130 4.65 3.43 -12.28
CA THR A 130 4.75 2.49 -13.39
C THR A 130 5.45 3.11 -14.60
N LEU A 131 5.90 2.26 -15.53
CA LEU A 131 6.48 2.72 -16.79
C LEU A 131 5.43 3.42 -17.68
N SER A 132 4.15 3.06 -17.54
CA SER A 132 3.06 3.59 -18.36
C SER A 132 2.87 5.10 -18.23
N ASN A 133 3.14 5.65 -17.04
CA ASN A 133 3.06 7.09 -16.73
C ASN A 133 4.42 7.73 -16.45
N ALA A 134 5.53 7.03 -16.72
CA ALA A 134 6.87 7.55 -16.44
C ALA A 134 7.29 8.69 -17.40
N LEU A 135 6.75 8.70 -18.62
CA LEU A 135 7.15 9.65 -19.68
C LEU A 135 6.05 10.66 -20.03
N ALA A 136 4.82 10.44 -19.57
CA ALA A 136 3.68 11.31 -19.82
C ALA A 136 2.65 11.13 -18.70
N ASP A 137 1.98 12.23 -18.35
CA ASP A 137 0.81 12.16 -17.49
C ASP A 137 -0.28 11.35 -18.19
N MET A 138 -0.87 10.40 -17.45
CA MET A 138 -1.83 9.44 -18.00
C MET A 138 -2.96 9.22 -16.99
N PRO A 139 -4.23 9.32 -17.43
CA PRO A 139 -5.38 8.96 -16.60
C PRO A 139 -5.27 7.54 -16.04
N LEU A 140 -5.74 7.34 -14.81
CA LEU A 140 -5.61 6.05 -14.12
C LEU A 140 -6.28 4.89 -14.87
N ASP A 141 -7.41 5.14 -15.54
CA ASP A 141 -8.11 4.15 -16.34
C ASP A 141 -7.33 3.74 -17.61
N ALA A 142 -6.52 4.64 -18.16
CA ALA A 142 -5.61 4.35 -19.25
C ALA A 142 -4.37 3.58 -18.75
N ILE A 143 -3.85 3.92 -17.56
CA ILE A 143 -2.77 3.15 -16.91
C ILE A 143 -3.24 1.71 -16.63
N ALA A 144 -4.44 1.53 -16.09
CA ALA A 144 -5.02 0.21 -15.79
C ALA A 144 -5.08 -0.70 -17.03
N LYS A 145 -5.27 -0.13 -18.23
CA LYS A 145 -5.34 -0.87 -19.50
C LYS A 145 -3.99 -1.02 -20.20
N SER A 146 -2.93 -0.40 -19.68
CA SER A 146 -1.63 -0.36 -20.31
C SER A 146 -0.88 -1.70 -20.18
N PRO A 147 -0.26 -2.22 -21.26
CA PRO A 147 0.53 -3.46 -21.18
C PRO A 147 1.80 -3.31 -20.32
N THR A 148 2.24 -2.08 -20.06
CA THR A 148 3.42 -1.77 -19.24
C THR A 148 3.08 -1.41 -17.80
N ARG A 149 1.81 -1.53 -17.37
CA ARG A 149 1.38 -1.14 -16.02
C ARG A 149 2.12 -1.88 -14.91
N HIS A 150 2.46 -3.15 -15.16
CA HIS A 150 3.17 -4.00 -14.20
C HIS A 150 4.69 -3.73 -14.13
N LEU A 151 5.22 -2.83 -14.96
CA LEU A 151 6.63 -2.46 -14.95
C LEU A 151 6.82 -1.27 -14.01
N LEU A 152 7.15 -1.56 -12.76
CA LEU A 152 7.33 -0.52 -11.74
C LEU A 152 8.62 0.26 -11.92
N THR A 153 8.53 1.59 -11.83
CA THR A 153 9.69 2.50 -11.79
C THR A 153 10.22 2.67 -10.36
N GLN A 154 9.35 2.50 -9.36
CA GLN A 154 9.68 2.53 -7.94
C GLN A 154 8.99 1.37 -7.23
N SER A 155 9.70 0.72 -6.33
CA SER A 155 9.16 -0.31 -5.45
C SER A 155 10.02 -0.40 -4.19
N PHE A 156 9.49 -1.01 -3.14
CA PHE A 156 10.24 -1.24 -1.91
C PHE A 156 11.18 -2.46 -2.05
N ARG A 157 12.17 -2.34 -2.93
CA ARG A 157 13.08 -3.45 -3.31
C ARG A 157 14.27 -3.58 -2.35
N SER A 158 14.65 -4.79 -2.03
CA SER A 158 15.76 -5.06 -1.09
C SER A 158 17.16 -4.75 -1.62
N ARG A 159 17.29 -4.62 -2.95
CA ARG A 159 18.57 -4.31 -3.62
C ARG A 159 18.99 -2.87 -3.41
N GLU A 160 18.02 -1.96 -3.37
CA GLU A 160 18.24 -0.52 -3.32
C GLU A 160 17.07 0.13 -2.61
N PHE A 161 17.37 0.94 -1.59
CA PHE A 161 16.35 1.71 -0.91
C PHE A 161 15.99 2.95 -1.74
N MET A 162 14.73 3.00 -2.18
CA MET A 162 14.08 4.21 -2.68
C MET A 162 13.11 4.70 -1.61
N ALA A 163 13.24 5.96 -1.21
CA ALA A 163 12.33 6.52 -0.21
C ALA A 163 10.92 6.60 -0.81
N PRO A 164 9.88 6.09 -0.12
CA PRO A 164 8.51 6.24 -0.58
C PRO A 164 8.07 7.70 -0.63
N ASP A 165 7.27 8.04 -1.63
CA ASP A 165 6.78 9.39 -1.84
C ASP A 165 5.65 9.72 -0.88
N VAL A 166 5.56 10.99 -0.50
CA VAL A 166 4.46 11.51 0.31
C VAL A 166 3.29 11.78 -0.62
N LEU A 167 2.26 10.95 -0.53
CA LEU A 167 1.06 11.03 -1.35
C LEU A 167 0.08 12.08 -0.84
N ALA A 168 -0.09 12.15 0.48
CA ALA A 168 -1.05 13.07 1.09
C ALA A 168 -0.58 13.54 2.47
N GLU A 169 -0.76 14.82 2.73
CA GLU A 169 -0.63 15.46 4.04
C GLU A 169 -1.84 16.37 4.25
N GLU A 170 -2.86 15.86 4.93
CA GLU A 170 -4.14 16.55 5.04
C GLU A 170 -4.85 16.20 6.35
N ARG A 171 -6.07 16.73 6.56
CA ARG A 171 -6.88 16.32 7.70
C ARG A 171 -7.71 15.09 7.33
N ALA A 172 -7.59 14.03 8.13
CA ALA A 172 -8.40 12.83 7.99
C ALA A 172 -9.89 13.18 8.15
N SER A 173 -10.67 12.88 7.13
CA SER A 173 -12.13 13.06 7.11
C SER A 173 -12.76 12.09 6.12
N GLY A 174 -13.82 11.41 6.53
CA GLY A 174 -14.52 10.42 5.72
C GLY A 174 -13.87 9.04 5.74
N ALA A 175 -14.22 8.21 4.75
CA ALA A 175 -13.67 6.88 4.58
C ALA A 175 -12.54 6.89 3.52
N PHE A 176 -11.53 6.07 3.76
CA PHE A 176 -10.39 5.87 2.87
C PHE A 176 -10.26 4.39 2.52
N LEU A 177 -9.74 4.12 1.33
CA LEU A 177 -9.38 2.79 0.85
C LEU A 177 -7.90 2.77 0.49
N LEU A 178 -7.20 1.75 0.96
CA LEU A 178 -5.85 1.41 0.52
C LEU A 178 -5.98 0.13 -0.30
N ALA A 179 -5.43 0.13 -1.52
CA ALA A 179 -5.66 -0.97 -2.46
C ALA A 179 -4.41 -1.33 -3.26
N THR A 180 -4.28 -2.62 -3.59
CA THR A 180 -3.31 -3.16 -4.55
C THR A 180 -3.84 -3.03 -5.99
N ASP A 181 -2.98 -3.24 -6.99
CA ASP A 181 -3.37 -3.13 -8.41
C ASP A 181 -4.45 -4.15 -8.80
N GLY A 182 -4.46 -5.31 -8.14
CA GLY A 182 -5.50 -6.32 -8.25
C GLY A 182 -6.91 -5.83 -7.91
N PHE A 183 -7.05 -4.77 -7.11
CA PHE A 183 -8.35 -4.17 -6.80
C PHE A 183 -8.65 -2.98 -7.72
N TRP A 184 -7.77 -1.98 -7.81
CA TRP A 184 -8.10 -0.75 -8.52
C TRP A 184 -8.00 -0.87 -10.05
N ALA A 185 -7.14 -1.75 -10.56
CA ALA A 185 -6.88 -1.89 -11.99
C ALA A 185 -7.67 -3.04 -12.64
N GLU A 186 -7.90 -4.13 -11.91
CA GLU A 186 -8.52 -5.34 -12.48
C GLU A 186 -10.05 -5.39 -12.26
N LEU A 187 -10.57 -4.73 -11.23
CA LEU A 187 -12.00 -4.73 -10.93
C LEU A 187 -12.70 -3.51 -11.52
N THR A 188 -13.87 -3.73 -12.10
CA THR A 188 -14.85 -2.67 -12.40
C THR A 188 -15.38 -2.03 -11.11
N GLU A 189 -15.94 -0.82 -11.21
CA GLU A 189 -16.57 -0.14 -10.06
C GLU A 189 -17.61 -1.02 -9.36
N SER A 190 -18.43 -1.75 -10.11
CA SER A 190 -19.42 -2.67 -9.54
C SER A 190 -18.80 -3.85 -8.79
N GLU A 191 -17.67 -4.37 -9.27
CA GLU A 191 -16.95 -5.46 -8.60
C GLU A 191 -16.22 -4.97 -7.35
N GLN A 192 -15.68 -3.75 -7.39
CA GLN A 192 -15.09 -3.08 -6.22
C GLN A 192 -16.15 -2.91 -5.11
N GLU A 193 -17.33 -2.38 -5.44
CA GLU A 193 -18.45 -2.25 -4.49
C GLU A 193 -18.91 -3.60 -3.92
N ALA A 194 -19.03 -4.63 -4.77
CA ALA A 194 -19.39 -5.98 -4.32
C ALA A 194 -18.36 -6.53 -3.32
N PHE A 195 -17.07 -6.40 -3.64
CA PHE A 195 -15.97 -6.84 -2.77
C PHE A 195 -15.98 -6.11 -1.43
N LEU A 196 -16.17 -4.78 -1.44
CA LEU A 196 -16.29 -3.98 -0.22
C LEU A 196 -17.55 -4.32 0.60
N GLY A 197 -18.64 -4.70 -0.07
CA GLY A 197 -19.87 -5.19 0.55
C GLY A 197 -19.75 -6.58 1.18
N GLY A 198 -18.63 -7.29 0.97
CA GLY A 198 -18.45 -8.67 1.43
C GLY A 198 -19.11 -9.71 0.53
N CYS A 199 -19.63 -9.30 -0.63
CA CYS A 199 -20.04 -10.22 -1.69
C CYS A 199 -18.77 -10.64 -2.42
N GLN A 200 -18.46 -11.94 -2.43
CA GLN A 200 -17.33 -12.43 -3.22
C GLN A 200 -17.61 -12.15 -4.70
N PRO A 201 -16.75 -11.41 -5.42
CA PRO A 201 -16.86 -11.34 -6.86
C PRO A 201 -16.74 -12.76 -7.42
N ALA A 202 -17.59 -13.10 -8.39
CA ALA A 202 -17.56 -14.38 -9.06
C ALA A 202 -16.27 -14.47 -9.89
N THR A 203 -15.18 -14.95 -9.31
CA THR A 203 -13.93 -15.25 -10.03
C THR A 203 -13.44 -16.65 -9.66
#